data_AF-A0A966QDG0-F1
#
_entry.id   AF-A0A966QDG0-F1
#
_cell.length_a   1.000
_cell.length_b   1.000
_cell.length_c   1.000
_cell.angle_alpha   90.00
_cell.angle_beta   90.00
_cell.angle_gamma   90.00
#
_symmetry.space_group_name_H-M   'P 1'
#
loop_
_entity.id
_entity.type
_entity.pdbx_description
1 polymer ?
#
loop_
_entity_poly.entity_id
_entity_poly.type
_entity_poly.pdbx_seq_one_letter_code
_entity_poly.pdbx_strand_id
1 'polypeptide(L)' 'WILAYKEGNSLKAGPIRKALLYLLGPGQNLADDLGYVPLRGDILKKAKAAVAKIGA' A
#
# COMPACT_ATOMS: atom_id res chain seq x y z
N TRP A 1 9.62 -7.52 -3.44
CA TRP A 1 8.81 -8.19 -2.40
C TRP A 1 7.31 -8.17 -2.70
N ILE A 2 6.64 -7.01 -2.86
CA ILE A 2 5.21 -6.95 -3.22
C ILE A 2 4.85 -7.68 -4.54
N LEU A 3 5.79 -7.76 -5.49
CA LEU A 3 5.66 -8.56 -6.72
C LEU A 3 5.43 -10.06 -6.48
N ALA A 4 5.82 -10.61 -5.32
CA ALA A 4 5.55 -12.00 -4.96
C ALA A 4 4.03 -12.29 -4.80
N TYR A 5 3.22 -11.24 -4.61
CA TYR A 5 1.76 -11.36 -4.47
C TYR A 5 0.99 -11.08 -5.76
N LYS A 6 1.66 -10.99 -6.91
CA LYS A 6 0.96 -10.95 -8.20
C LYS A 6 0.25 -12.29 -8.47
N GLU A 7 0.85 -13.42 -8.10
CA GLU A 7 0.31 -14.76 -8.46
C GLU A 7 0.12 -15.75 -7.30
N GLY A 8 0.39 -15.44 -6.02
CA GLY A 8 0.35 -16.51 -5.01
C GLY A 8 0.13 -16.07 -3.57
N ASN A 9 -1.14 -15.91 -3.17
CA ASN A 9 -1.74 -16.38 -1.90
C ASN A 9 -3.18 -15.82 -1.79
N SER A 10 -4.13 -16.43 -2.50
CA SER A 10 -5.48 -15.86 -2.75
C SER A 10 -6.25 -15.46 -1.48
N LEU A 11 -6.09 -16.19 -0.38
CA LEU A 11 -6.81 -15.91 0.88
C LEU A 11 -6.28 -14.68 1.64
N LYS A 12 -4.99 -14.38 1.52
CA LYS A 12 -4.33 -13.29 2.28
C LYS A 12 -4.11 -12.03 1.45
N ALA A 13 -4.13 -12.13 0.12
CA ALA A 13 -3.87 -11.02 -0.79
C ALA A 13 -4.88 -9.87 -0.63
N GLY A 14 -6.17 -10.17 -0.48
CA GLY A 14 -7.22 -9.16 -0.27
C GLY A 14 -7.00 -8.32 1.00
N PRO A 15 -6.89 -8.94 2.18
CA PRO A 15 -6.59 -8.24 3.43
C PRO A 15 -5.29 -7.43 3.38
N ILE A 16 -4.22 -7.99 2.81
CA ILE A 16 -2.93 -7.28 2.66
C ILE A 16 -3.09 -6.04 1.77
N ARG A 17 -3.77 -6.18 0.62
CA ARG A 17 -4.05 -5.05 -0.28
C ARG A 17 -4.82 -3.95 0.45
N LYS A 18 -5.85 -4.31 1.22
CA LYS A 18 -6.65 -3.36 2.00
C LYS A 18 -5.82 -2.63 3.04
N ALA A 19 -4.99 -3.34 3.80
CA ALA A 19 -4.12 -2.75 4.82
C ALA A 19 -3.11 -1.77 4.19
N LEU A 20 -2.45 -2.16 3.10
CA LEU A 20 -1.48 -1.30 2.42
C LEU A 20 -2.14 -0.06 1.80
N LEU A 21 -3.35 -0.19 1.23
CA LEU A 21 -4.09 0.97 0.71
C LEU A 21 -4.53 1.94 1.82
N TYR A 22 -4.84 1.44 3.01
CA TYR A 22 -5.11 2.27 4.18
C TYR A 22 -3.85 3.05 4.61
N LEU A 23 -2.70 2.39 4.69
CA LEU A 23 -1.42 3.03 5.03
C LEU A 23 -1.02 4.10 4.01
N LEU A 24 -1.25 3.85 2.72
CA LEU A 24 -1.04 4.82 1.63
C LEU A 24 -2.17 5.84 1.50
N GLY A 25 -3.19 5.79 2.36
CA GLY A 25 -4.31 6.71 2.38
C GLY A 25 -4.36 7.45 3.71
N PRO A 26 -5.37 7.20 4.56
CA PRO A 26 -5.49 7.83 5.88
C PRO A 26 -4.23 7.72 6.74
N GLY A 27 -3.49 6.61 6.64
CA GLY A 27 -2.25 6.41 7.40
C GLY A 27 -1.15 7.44 7.10
N GLN A 28 -1.18 8.09 5.93
CA GLN A 28 -0.22 9.17 5.63
C GLN A 28 -0.41 10.40 6.52
N ASN A 29 -1.62 10.63 7.04
CA ASN A 29 -1.87 11.77 7.93
C ASN A 29 -1.24 11.55 9.32
N LEU A 30 -1.08 10.29 9.74
CA LEU A 30 -0.47 9.91 11.02
C LEU A 30 1.06 9.81 10.94
N ALA A 31 1.63 9.81 9.72
CA ALA A 31 3.06 9.60 9.55
C ALA A 31 3.88 10.74 10.18
N ASP A 32 3.43 11.98 10.01
CA ASP A 32 4.12 13.17 10.53
C ASP A 32 4.12 13.21 12.06
N ASP A 33 2.98 12.89 12.69
CA ASP A 33 2.84 12.79 14.15
C ASP A 33 3.78 11.74 14.77
N LEU A 34 4.17 10.74 13.99
CA LEU A 34 5.08 9.66 14.38
C LEU A 34 6.56 9.95 14.00
N GLY A 35 6.86 11.13 13.46
CA GLY A 35 8.21 11.53 13.04
C GLY A 35 8.65 10.96 11.69
N TYR A 36 7.72 10.43 10.88
CA TYR A 36 7.99 9.96 9.53
C TYR A 36 7.59 10.99 8.48
N VAL A 37 8.26 10.95 7.33
CA VAL A 37 7.90 11.79 6.18
C VAL A 37 6.78 11.12 5.37
N PRO A 38 5.59 11.74 5.27
CA PRO A 38 4.51 11.20 4.45
C PRO A 38 4.83 11.26 2.95
N LEU A 39 4.45 10.20 2.24
CA LEU A 39 4.47 10.12 0.78
C LEU A 39 3.43 11.07 0.19
N ARG A 40 3.83 11.84 -0.83
CA ARG A 40 2.95 12.79 -1.54
C ARG A 40 3.14 12.71 -3.05
N GLY A 41 2.24 13.34 -3.80
CA GLY A 41 2.36 13.48 -5.25
C GLY A 41 2.53 12.15 -6.00
N ASP A 42 3.45 12.13 -6.96
CA ASP A 42 3.63 11.01 -7.89
C ASP A 42 4.12 9.73 -7.22
N ILE A 43 4.93 9.82 -6.15
CA ILE A 43 5.42 8.62 -5.47
C ILE A 43 4.27 7.91 -4.73
N LEU A 44 3.35 8.66 -4.14
CA LEU A 44 2.15 8.11 -3.52
C LEU A 44 1.24 7.43 -4.56
N LYS A 45 1.07 8.07 -5.72
CA LYS A 45 0.28 7.54 -6.83
C LYS A 45 0.86 6.23 -7.36
N LYS A 46 2.18 6.18 -7.58
CA LYS A 46 2.89 4.97 -8.04
C LYS A 46 2.81 3.84 -7.00
N ALA A 47 2.94 4.15 -5.72
CA ALA A 47 2.81 3.18 -4.64
C ALA A 47 1.41 2.55 -4.60
N LYS A 48 0.34 3.35 -4.67
CA LYS A 48 -1.05 2.85 -4.74
C LYS A 48 -1.28 1.97 -5.97
N ALA A 49 -0.76 2.37 -7.13
CA ALA A 49 -0.88 1.60 -8.36
C ALA A 49 -0.15 0.24 -8.29
N ALA A 50 0.98 0.17 -7.59
CA ALA A 50 1.67 -1.10 -7.37
C ALA A 50 0.90 -2.02 -6.40
N VAL A 51 0.37 -1.47 -5.30
CA VAL A 51 -0.42 -2.23 -4.33
C VAL A 51 -1.74 -2.74 -4.92
N ALA A 52 -2.35 -1.98 -5.83
CA ALA A 52 -3.58 -2.40 -6.51
C ALA A 52 -3.41 -3.68 -7.35
N LYS A 53 -2.18 -4.04 -7.74
CA LYS A 53 -1.86 -5.27 -8.49
C LYS A 53 -1.73 -6.52 -7.61
N ILE A 54 -1.87 -6.40 -6.28
CA ILE A 54 -1.81 -7.51 -5.34
C ILE A 54 -3.11 -8.32 -5.42
N GLY A 55 -3.01 -9.59 -5.84
CA GLY A 55 -4.14 -10.51 -5.96
C GLY A 55 -5.20 -10.10 -6.98
N ALA A 56 -4.81 -9.37 -8.03
CA ALA A 56 -5.65 -8.95 -9.16
C ALA A 56 -5.40 -9.82 -10.39
#